data_AF-A0P3S9-F1
#
_entry.id   AF-A0P3S9-F1
#
_cell.length_a   1.000
_cell.length_b   1.000
_cell.length_c   1.000
_cell.angle_alpha   90.00
_cell.angle_beta   90.00
_cell.angle_gamma   90.00
#
_symmetry.space_group_name_H-M   'P 1'
#
loop_
_entity.id
_entity.type
_entity.pdbx_description
1 polymer ?
#
loop_
_entity_poly.entity_id
_entity_poly.type
_entity_poly.pdbx_seq_one_letter_code
_entity_poly.pdbx_strand_id
1 'polypeptide(L)'
;MVLHHMRSEVEDLMKKRLPAGARAKALRLQDKAIEASANNRLVGERHVDALQAKNAAEAELRRLAAGFQHAHHATPEGLVAPQKKKIQDATEELDRLESLKAKSAERANLDMGLFSRIERFLRDTPGQLREVSTKVPRSATVESVRKQLAEVDTLAHDTERAPAPVSGLRATMVAAVDAIAEQGAPEVDPRIRFRDPFNLARKFEFRRHGNMAIGDYGAHFFVWLLSDEIKQKLSALIPDDPDALSDEERTSILQQLAERRLNLERIEEALIEAASAEGRAIPRRPDASVEAILGIEVLGMR
;
A
#
# COMPACT_ATOMS: atom_id res chain seq x y z
N MET A 1 21.67 -22.40 1.54
CA MET A 1 21.82 -22.45 3.01
C MET A 1 20.87 -21.48 3.72
N VAL A 2 20.84 -20.20 3.33
CA VAL A 2 19.97 -19.16 3.96
C VAL A 2 18.46 -19.49 3.93
N LEU A 3 17.94 -19.99 2.81
CA LEU A 3 16.51 -20.33 2.68
C LEU A 3 16.03 -21.46 3.61
N HIS A 4 16.90 -22.42 3.93
CA HIS A 4 16.54 -23.52 4.84
C HIS A 4 16.48 -23.05 6.30
N HIS A 5 17.35 -22.11 6.70
CA HIS A 5 17.35 -21.59 8.06
C HIS A 5 16.12 -20.72 8.33
N MET A 6 15.79 -19.80 7.39
CA MET A 6 14.57 -18.99 7.48
C MET A 6 13.30 -19.85 7.52
N ARG A 7 13.28 -20.98 6.81
CA ARG A 7 12.15 -21.91 6.83
C ARG A 7 11.90 -22.48 8.23
N SER A 8 12.95 -22.88 8.94
CA SER A 8 12.81 -23.49 10.27
C SER A 8 12.22 -22.53 11.29
N GLU A 9 12.71 -21.28 11.33
CA GLU A 9 12.24 -20.27 12.28
C GLU A 9 10.76 -19.93 12.06
N VAL A 10 10.34 -19.81 10.80
CA VAL A 10 8.95 -19.49 10.45
C VAL A 10 8.02 -20.66 10.75
N GLU A 11 8.43 -21.90 10.47
CA GLU A 11 7.64 -23.08 10.82
C GLU A 11 7.45 -23.21 12.35
N ASP A 12 8.49 -22.92 13.13
CA ASP A 12 8.40 -22.89 14.60
C ASP A 12 7.47 -21.77 15.09
N LEU A 13 7.55 -20.59 14.48
CA LEU A 13 6.65 -19.46 14.78
C LEU A 13 5.18 -19.84 14.48
N MET A 14 4.92 -20.43 13.31
CA MET A 14 3.59 -20.92 12.94
C MET A 14 3.09 -21.99 13.90
N LYS A 15 3.95 -22.95 14.28
CA LYS A 15 3.59 -24.02 15.22
C LYS A 15 3.23 -23.48 16.60
N LYS A 16 3.92 -22.43 17.06
CA LYS A 16 3.71 -21.82 18.37
C LYS A 16 2.48 -20.88 18.40
N ARG A 17 2.25 -20.14 17.31
CA ARG A 17 1.28 -19.01 17.29
C ARG A 17 -0.06 -19.38 16.67
N LEU A 18 -0.09 -20.22 15.64
CA LEU A 18 -1.30 -20.46 14.86
C LEU A 18 -2.13 -21.64 15.38
N PRO A 19 -3.48 -21.51 15.39
CA PRO A 19 -4.39 -22.65 15.51
C PRO A 19 -4.12 -23.70 14.42
N ALA A 20 -4.52 -24.95 14.65
CA ALA A 20 -4.19 -26.06 13.78
C ALA A 20 -4.69 -25.88 12.33
N GLY A 21 -5.93 -25.41 12.14
CA GLY A 21 -6.50 -25.15 10.80
C GLY A 21 -5.75 -24.05 10.05
N ALA A 22 -5.55 -22.90 10.71
CA ALA A 22 -4.79 -21.77 10.18
C ALA A 22 -3.33 -22.14 9.85
N ARG A 23 -2.68 -22.96 10.70
CA ARG A 23 -1.32 -23.46 10.46
C ARG A 23 -1.25 -24.34 9.22
N ALA A 24 -2.16 -25.31 9.08
CA ALA A 24 -2.20 -26.17 7.89
C ALA A 24 -2.42 -25.34 6.61
N LYS A 25 -3.25 -24.29 6.69
CA LYS A 25 -3.46 -23.35 5.58
C LYS A 25 -2.19 -22.54 5.26
N ALA A 26 -1.51 -21.99 6.27
CA ALA A 26 -0.27 -21.25 6.08
C ALA A 26 0.83 -22.10 5.42
N LEU A 27 0.99 -23.36 5.83
CA LEU A 27 1.94 -24.30 5.22
C LEU A 27 1.59 -24.58 3.75
N ARG A 28 0.31 -24.80 3.41
CA ARG A 28 -0.12 -24.95 2.00
C ARG A 28 0.20 -23.71 1.16
N LEU A 29 0.11 -22.51 1.73
CA LEU A 29 0.47 -21.27 1.04
C LEU A 29 1.99 -21.12 0.87
N GLN A 30 2.78 -21.56 1.87
CA GLN A 30 4.23 -21.63 1.79
C GLN A 30 4.68 -22.55 0.64
N ASP A 31 4.14 -23.76 0.59
CA ASP A 31 4.48 -24.74 -0.44
C ASP A 31 4.16 -24.20 -1.84
N LYS A 32 3.00 -23.55 -2.01
CA LYS A 32 2.63 -22.88 -3.26
C LYS A 32 3.60 -21.77 -3.65
N ALA A 33 4.05 -20.97 -2.69
CA ALA A 33 5.02 -19.90 -2.95
C ALA A 33 6.39 -20.45 -3.37
N ILE A 34 6.84 -21.53 -2.73
CA ILE A 34 8.07 -22.26 -3.10
C ILE A 34 7.94 -22.85 -4.50
N GLU A 35 6.83 -23.52 -4.81
CA GLU A 35 6.55 -24.10 -6.12
C GLU A 35 6.54 -23.03 -7.22
N ALA A 36 5.85 -21.91 -6.99
CA ALA A 36 5.79 -20.79 -7.93
C ALA A 36 7.19 -20.19 -8.17
N SER A 37 7.99 -20.02 -7.12
CA SER A 37 9.38 -19.55 -7.23
C SER A 37 10.27 -20.53 -8.01
N ALA A 38 10.15 -21.83 -7.73
CA ALA A 38 10.88 -22.88 -8.44
C ALA A 38 10.51 -22.92 -9.94
N ASN A 39 9.23 -22.81 -10.27
CA ASN A 39 8.76 -22.74 -11.65
C ASN A 39 9.30 -21.49 -12.37
N ASN A 40 9.23 -20.32 -11.73
CA ASN A 40 9.80 -19.08 -12.28
C ASN A 40 11.29 -19.21 -12.55
N ARG A 41 12.04 -19.84 -11.63
CA ARG A 41 13.47 -20.14 -11.83
C ARG A 41 13.71 -21.06 -13.01
N LEU A 42 12.95 -22.16 -13.13
CA LEU A 42 13.08 -23.11 -14.25
C LEU A 42 12.79 -22.44 -15.61
N VAL A 43 11.77 -21.60 -15.69
CA VAL A 43 11.46 -20.81 -16.89
C VAL A 43 12.60 -19.83 -17.19
N GLY A 44 13.16 -19.20 -16.17
CA GLY A 44 14.34 -18.33 -16.29
C GLY A 44 15.58 -19.07 -16.81
N GLU A 45 15.86 -20.26 -16.31
CA GLU A 45 16.98 -21.11 -16.77
C GLU A 45 16.79 -21.49 -18.24
N ARG A 46 15.59 -21.96 -18.63
CA ARG A 46 15.26 -22.25 -20.04
C ARG A 46 15.42 -21.04 -20.96
N HIS A 47 15.03 -19.86 -20.48
CA HIS A 47 15.20 -18.62 -21.25
C HIS A 47 16.69 -18.30 -21.46
N VAL A 48 17.53 -18.50 -20.44
CA VAL A 48 18.99 -18.32 -20.58
C VAL A 48 19.57 -19.33 -21.56
N ASP A 49 19.15 -20.59 -21.50
CA ASP A 49 19.60 -21.64 -22.42
C ASP A 49 19.22 -21.34 -23.88
N ALA A 50 17.98 -20.91 -24.11
CA ALA A 50 17.50 -20.52 -25.45
C ALA A 50 18.29 -19.32 -26.00
N LEU A 51 18.61 -18.34 -25.15
CA LEU A 51 19.43 -17.19 -25.52
C LEU A 51 20.86 -17.60 -25.87
N GLN A 52 21.47 -18.50 -25.09
CA GLN A 52 22.79 -19.04 -25.38
C GLN A 52 22.80 -19.82 -26.70
N ALA A 53 21.78 -20.64 -26.95
CA ALA A 53 21.63 -21.38 -28.21
C ALA A 53 21.53 -20.45 -29.43
N LYS A 54 20.74 -19.37 -29.31
CA LYS A 54 20.66 -18.31 -30.34
C LYS A 54 22.02 -17.67 -30.59
N ASN A 55 22.68 -17.21 -29.53
CA ASN A 55 23.99 -16.54 -29.62
C ASN A 55 25.05 -17.45 -30.24
N ALA A 56 25.04 -18.75 -29.91
CA ALA A 56 25.96 -19.74 -30.50
C ALA A 56 25.69 -19.93 -32.01
N ALA A 57 24.43 -20.02 -32.42
CA ALA A 57 24.06 -20.14 -33.84
C ALA A 57 24.43 -18.87 -34.63
N GLU A 58 24.24 -17.69 -34.04
CA GLU A 58 24.69 -16.41 -34.63
C GLU A 58 26.21 -16.34 -34.75
N ALA A 59 26.95 -16.74 -33.71
CA ALA A 59 28.41 -16.75 -33.74
C ALA A 59 28.94 -17.69 -34.82
N GLU A 60 28.34 -18.87 -34.98
CA GLU A 60 28.69 -19.82 -36.03
C GLU A 60 28.36 -19.29 -37.43
N LEU A 61 27.20 -18.64 -37.60
CA LEU A 61 26.84 -17.98 -38.86
C LEU A 61 27.84 -16.87 -39.22
N ARG A 62 28.26 -16.05 -38.23
CA ARG A 62 29.30 -15.03 -38.42
C ARG A 62 30.65 -15.65 -38.78
N ARG A 63 31.04 -16.75 -38.12
CA ARG A 63 32.28 -17.50 -38.40
C ARG A 63 32.30 -18.05 -39.83
N LEU A 64 31.20 -18.65 -40.28
CA LEU A 64 31.04 -19.12 -41.65
C LEU A 64 31.17 -17.95 -42.63
N ALA A 65 30.46 -16.86 -42.40
CA ALA A 65 30.53 -15.68 -43.27
C ALA A 65 31.96 -15.11 -43.39
N ALA A 66 32.70 -15.02 -42.28
CA ALA A 66 34.09 -14.55 -42.27
C ALA A 66 35.03 -15.49 -43.03
N GLY A 67 34.87 -16.81 -42.89
CA GLY A 67 35.69 -17.80 -43.60
C GLY A 67 35.60 -17.69 -45.13
N PHE A 68 34.41 -17.40 -45.66
CA PHE A 68 34.20 -17.28 -47.12
C PHE A 68 34.63 -15.93 -47.69
N GLN A 69 34.60 -14.85 -46.90
CA GLN A 69 35.12 -13.55 -47.33
C GLN A 69 36.60 -13.61 -47.72
N HIS A 70 37.40 -14.42 -47.03
CA HIS A 70 38.82 -14.61 -47.35
C HIS A 70 39.06 -15.53 -48.55
N ALA A 71 38.10 -16.38 -48.90
CA ALA A 71 38.24 -17.38 -49.96
C ALA A 71 37.74 -16.90 -51.33
N HIS A 72 37.21 -15.67 -51.47
CA HIS A 72 36.57 -15.14 -52.69
C HIS A 72 35.45 -16.02 -53.28
N HIS A 73 34.91 -16.97 -52.50
CA HIS A 73 33.84 -17.86 -52.92
C HIS A 73 32.53 -17.49 -52.22
N ALA A 74 31.40 -17.66 -52.92
CA ALA A 74 30.09 -17.51 -52.32
C ALA A 74 29.89 -18.55 -51.20
N THR A 75 29.34 -18.11 -50.06
CA THR A 75 29.01 -18.98 -48.95
C THR A 75 28.00 -20.05 -49.40
N PRO A 76 28.31 -21.36 -49.31
CA PRO A 76 27.38 -22.41 -49.70
C PRO A 76 26.08 -22.31 -48.90
N GLU A 77 24.97 -22.16 -49.60
CA GLU A 77 23.64 -22.01 -49.00
C GLU A 77 23.31 -23.16 -48.04
N GLY A 78 23.79 -24.37 -48.34
CA GLY A 78 23.63 -25.57 -47.50
C GLY A 78 24.25 -25.47 -46.09
N LEU A 79 25.24 -24.59 -45.87
CA LEU A 79 25.83 -24.37 -44.54
C LEU A 79 25.14 -23.23 -43.77
N VAL A 80 24.57 -22.26 -44.48
CA VAL A 80 23.90 -21.09 -43.91
C VAL A 80 22.47 -21.40 -43.51
N ALA A 81 21.73 -22.13 -44.34
CA ALA A 81 20.32 -22.44 -44.11
C ALA A 81 20.07 -23.13 -42.75
N PRO A 82 20.88 -24.13 -42.31
CA PRO A 82 20.71 -24.74 -40.99
C PRO A 82 20.91 -23.77 -39.83
N GLN A 83 21.87 -22.84 -39.92
CA GLN A 83 22.12 -21.86 -38.84
C GLN A 83 21.02 -20.81 -38.78
N LYS A 84 20.53 -20.34 -39.93
CA LYS A 84 19.37 -19.45 -39.99
C LYS A 84 18.13 -20.09 -39.36
N LYS A 85 17.88 -21.37 -39.65
CA LYS A 85 16.80 -22.13 -39.03
C LYS A 85 16.96 -22.22 -37.51
N LYS A 86 18.16 -22.55 -37.00
CA LYS A 86 18.42 -22.56 -35.55
C LYS A 86 18.17 -21.20 -34.87
N ILE A 87 18.56 -20.11 -35.53
CA ILE A 87 18.31 -18.75 -35.02
C ILE A 87 16.80 -18.46 -34.98
N GLN A 88 16.06 -18.86 -36.03
CA GLN A 88 14.61 -18.73 -36.07
C GLN A 88 13.95 -19.55 -34.96
N ASP A 89 14.24 -20.85 -34.87
CA ASP A 89 13.67 -21.76 -33.86
C ASP A 89 13.96 -21.24 -32.43
N ALA A 90 15.18 -20.75 -32.18
CA ALA A 90 15.56 -20.17 -30.88
C ALA A 90 14.87 -18.83 -30.60
N THR A 91 14.57 -18.03 -31.63
CA THR A 91 13.84 -16.77 -31.48
C THR A 91 12.37 -17.02 -31.16
N GLU A 92 11.72 -17.97 -31.85
CA GLU A 92 10.34 -18.36 -31.57
C GLU A 92 10.20 -18.93 -30.14
N GLU A 93 11.18 -19.73 -29.69
CA GLU A 93 11.19 -20.24 -28.32
C GLU A 93 11.46 -19.13 -27.28
N LEU A 94 12.30 -18.14 -27.59
CA LEU A 94 12.50 -16.97 -26.71
C LEU A 94 11.22 -16.17 -26.54
N ASP A 95 10.50 -15.87 -27.63
CA ASP A 95 9.23 -15.13 -27.59
C ASP A 95 8.19 -15.89 -26.75
N ARG A 96 8.12 -17.21 -26.92
CA ARG A 96 7.27 -18.08 -26.09
C ARG A 96 7.68 -18.01 -24.61
N LEU A 97 8.96 -18.18 -24.31
CA LEU A 97 9.48 -18.18 -22.94
C LEU A 97 9.35 -16.83 -22.26
N GLU A 98 9.44 -15.72 -22.97
CA GLU A 98 9.23 -14.38 -22.41
C GLU A 98 7.81 -14.22 -21.86
N SER A 99 6.80 -14.66 -22.61
CA SER A 99 5.40 -14.64 -22.16
C SER A 99 5.16 -15.54 -20.93
N LEU A 100 5.80 -16.72 -20.90
CA LEU A 100 5.72 -17.65 -19.77
C LEU A 100 6.45 -17.11 -18.55
N LYS A 101 7.62 -16.48 -18.77
CA LYS A 101 8.45 -15.87 -17.73
C LYS A 101 7.67 -14.77 -17.03
N ALA A 102 7.04 -13.85 -17.77
CA ALA A 102 6.22 -12.79 -17.20
C ALA A 102 5.10 -13.35 -16.30
N LYS A 103 4.33 -14.33 -16.79
CA LYS A 103 3.26 -15.00 -16.01
C LYS A 103 3.80 -15.73 -14.78
N SER A 104 4.91 -16.45 -14.92
CA SER A 104 5.53 -17.19 -13.81
C SER A 104 6.11 -16.25 -12.76
N ALA A 105 6.69 -15.13 -13.17
CA ALA A 105 7.22 -14.10 -12.29
C ALA A 105 6.10 -13.39 -11.53
N GLU A 106 5.02 -12.99 -12.21
CA GLU A 106 3.84 -12.42 -11.57
C GLU A 106 3.29 -13.36 -10.49
N ARG A 107 3.11 -14.65 -10.84
CA ARG A 107 2.62 -15.66 -9.90
C ARG A 107 3.55 -15.85 -8.70
N ALA A 108 4.85 -15.97 -8.95
CA ALA A 108 5.86 -16.11 -7.89
C ALA A 108 5.87 -14.89 -6.97
N ASN A 109 5.79 -13.68 -7.51
CA ASN A 109 5.76 -12.45 -6.74
C ASN A 109 4.50 -12.35 -5.87
N LEU A 110 3.34 -12.72 -6.40
CA LEU A 110 2.08 -12.72 -5.66
C LEU A 110 2.11 -13.72 -4.49
N ASP A 111 2.50 -14.97 -4.74
CA ASP A 111 2.50 -16.01 -3.72
C ASP A 111 3.60 -15.77 -2.65
N MET A 112 4.80 -15.33 -3.06
CA MET A 112 5.87 -14.96 -2.12
C MET A 112 5.53 -13.70 -1.31
N GLY A 113 4.91 -12.70 -1.94
CA GLY A 113 4.46 -11.48 -1.27
C GLY A 113 3.41 -11.79 -0.21
N LEU A 114 2.43 -12.64 -0.53
CA LEU A 114 1.43 -13.11 0.42
C LEU A 114 2.08 -13.83 1.60
N PHE A 115 2.98 -14.78 1.35
CA PHE A 115 3.65 -15.52 2.42
C PHE A 115 4.49 -14.61 3.32
N SER A 116 5.21 -13.65 2.73
CA SER A 116 6.01 -12.65 3.48
C SER A 116 5.12 -11.78 4.38
N ARG A 117 3.90 -11.44 3.94
CA ARG A 117 2.92 -10.72 4.78
C ARG A 117 2.44 -11.57 5.96
N ILE A 118 2.21 -12.87 5.75
CA ILE A 118 1.85 -13.80 6.82
C ILE A 118 2.97 -13.88 7.86
N GLU A 119 4.22 -14.03 7.42
CA GLU A 119 5.37 -14.07 8.33
C GLU A 119 5.49 -12.78 9.15
N ARG A 120 5.41 -11.62 8.49
CA ARG A 120 5.47 -10.32 9.15
C ARG A 120 4.34 -10.16 10.17
N PHE A 121 3.10 -10.50 9.79
CA PHE A 121 1.95 -10.47 10.70
C PHE A 121 2.18 -11.32 11.94
N LEU A 122 2.68 -12.56 11.79
CA LEU A 122 2.93 -13.44 12.94
C LEU A 122 4.02 -12.92 13.89
N ARG A 123 4.97 -12.15 13.35
CA ARG A 123 6.06 -11.53 14.11
C ARG A 123 5.61 -10.26 14.83
N ASP A 124 4.85 -9.41 14.14
CA ASP A 124 4.53 -8.04 14.59
C ASP A 124 3.24 -7.98 15.40
N THR A 125 2.33 -8.95 15.25
CA THR A 125 1.05 -8.98 15.97
C THR A 125 1.22 -9.75 17.28
N PRO A 126 1.26 -9.10 18.46
CA PRO A 126 1.20 -9.79 19.75
C PRO A 126 -0.22 -10.32 20.01
N GLY A 127 -0.38 -11.13 21.07
CA GLY A 127 -1.69 -11.63 21.48
C GLY A 127 -1.98 -13.06 21.02
N GLN A 128 -3.11 -13.60 21.50
CA GLN A 128 -3.52 -14.98 21.21
C GLN A 128 -4.36 -15.00 19.94
N LEU A 129 -4.05 -15.91 19.03
CA LEU A 129 -4.81 -16.08 17.78
C LEU A 129 -5.89 -17.15 17.97
N ARG A 130 -7.11 -16.83 17.56
CA ARG A 130 -8.26 -17.76 17.59
C ARG A 130 -8.78 -18.00 16.19
N GLU A 131 -9.17 -19.24 15.90
CA GLU A 131 -9.79 -19.60 14.62
C GLU A 131 -11.25 -19.11 14.56
N VAL A 132 -11.63 -18.55 13.43
CA VAL A 132 -12.95 -17.97 13.17
C VAL A 132 -13.63 -18.71 12.03
N SER A 133 -14.76 -19.34 12.33
CA SER A 133 -15.61 -19.95 11.31
C SER A 133 -16.46 -18.88 10.63
N THR A 134 -16.32 -18.74 9.31
CA THR A 134 -17.09 -17.77 8.53
C THR A 134 -18.27 -18.43 7.84
N LYS A 135 -19.48 -17.91 8.06
CA LYS A 135 -20.69 -18.39 7.41
C LYS A 135 -20.86 -17.71 6.05
N VAL A 136 -20.68 -18.47 4.97
CA VAL A 136 -20.86 -17.98 3.59
C VAL A 136 -22.36 -17.88 3.26
N PRO A 137 -22.86 -16.72 2.82
CA PRO A 137 -24.23 -16.59 2.32
C PRO A 137 -24.43 -17.42 1.05
N ARG A 138 -25.58 -18.09 0.91
CA ARG A 138 -25.85 -19.02 -0.23
C ARG A 138 -25.79 -18.35 -1.60
N SER A 139 -26.12 -17.05 -1.69
CA SER A 139 -26.14 -16.28 -2.94
C SER A 139 -24.85 -15.51 -3.21
N ALA A 140 -23.86 -15.58 -2.31
CA ALA A 140 -22.63 -14.83 -2.47
C ALA A 140 -21.73 -15.47 -3.55
N THR A 141 -21.28 -14.66 -4.50
CA THR A 141 -20.17 -15.00 -5.42
C THR A 141 -18.95 -14.16 -5.10
N VAL A 142 -17.76 -14.60 -5.54
CA VAL A 142 -16.51 -13.85 -5.32
C VAL A 142 -16.62 -12.46 -5.93
N GLU A 143 -17.21 -12.33 -7.11
CA GLU A 143 -17.42 -11.06 -7.81
C GLU A 143 -18.38 -10.14 -7.02
N SER A 144 -19.46 -10.68 -6.46
CA SER A 144 -20.40 -9.89 -5.65
C SER A 144 -19.74 -9.37 -4.36
N VAL A 145 -18.87 -10.17 -3.74
CA VAL A 145 -18.15 -9.79 -2.52
C VAL A 145 -17.09 -8.75 -2.82
N ARG A 146 -16.36 -8.90 -3.94
CA ARG A 146 -15.40 -7.90 -4.41
C ARG A 146 -16.04 -6.56 -4.72
N LYS A 147 -17.24 -6.57 -5.31
CA LYS A 147 -18.00 -5.34 -5.53
C LYS A 147 -18.34 -4.66 -4.19
N GLN A 148 -18.82 -5.42 -3.21
CA GLN A 148 -19.12 -4.87 -1.88
C GLN A 148 -17.86 -4.37 -1.15
N LEU A 149 -16.72 -5.02 -1.33
CA LEU A 149 -15.44 -4.54 -0.79
C LEU A 149 -15.07 -3.18 -1.38
N ALA A 150 -15.17 -3.01 -2.71
CA ALA A 150 -14.92 -1.73 -3.37
C ALA A 150 -15.89 -0.62 -2.90
N GLU A 151 -17.16 -0.96 -2.65
CA GLU A 151 -18.14 -0.04 -2.05
C GLU A 151 -17.73 0.37 -0.63
N VAL A 152 -17.28 -0.58 0.20
CA VAL A 152 -16.80 -0.28 1.56
C VAL A 152 -15.53 0.57 1.54
N ASP A 153 -14.60 0.29 0.64
CA ASP A 153 -13.37 1.08 0.48
C ASP A 153 -13.68 2.53 0.02
N THR A 154 -14.68 2.69 -0.85
CA THR A 154 -15.16 4.01 -1.28
C THR A 154 -15.79 4.78 -0.11
N LEU A 155 -16.68 4.14 0.65
CA LEU A 155 -17.29 4.74 1.85
C LEU A 155 -16.25 5.10 2.92
N ALA A 156 -15.22 4.28 3.10
CA ALA A 156 -14.13 4.57 4.02
C ALA A 156 -13.36 5.82 3.57
N HIS A 157 -13.03 5.91 2.27
CA HIS A 157 -12.38 7.09 1.70
C HIS A 157 -13.23 8.36 1.86
N ASP A 158 -14.53 8.28 1.60
CA ASP A 158 -15.46 9.40 1.75
C ASP A 158 -15.56 9.83 3.23
N THR A 159 -15.62 8.86 4.15
CA THR A 159 -15.65 9.11 5.61
C THR A 159 -14.37 9.77 6.10
N GLU A 160 -13.20 9.33 5.63
CA GLU A 160 -11.90 9.95 5.97
C GLU A 160 -11.83 11.42 5.53
N ARG A 161 -12.49 11.74 4.41
CA ARG A 161 -12.49 13.07 3.79
C ARG A 161 -13.65 13.96 4.22
N ALA A 162 -14.60 13.44 4.98
CA ALA A 162 -15.72 14.18 5.49
C ALA A 162 -15.24 15.45 6.24
N PRO A 163 -15.86 16.62 6.00
CA PRO A 163 -15.49 17.84 6.71
C PRO A 163 -15.82 17.73 8.20
N ALA A 164 -15.18 18.56 9.03
CA ALA A 164 -15.56 18.67 10.43
C ALA A 164 -16.89 19.46 10.56
N PRO A 165 -17.71 19.19 11.60
CA PRO A 165 -18.97 19.90 11.80
C PRO A 165 -18.74 21.40 11.98
N VAL A 166 -19.71 22.21 11.54
CA VAL A 166 -19.65 23.68 11.67
C VAL A 166 -19.38 24.13 13.11
N SER A 167 -19.95 23.44 14.09
CA SER A 167 -19.72 23.71 15.51
C SER A 167 -18.24 23.52 15.90
N GLY A 168 -17.61 22.43 15.47
CA GLY A 168 -16.20 22.14 15.72
C GLY A 168 -15.27 23.12 14.99
N LEU A 169 -15.57 23.43 13.73
CA LEU A 169 -14.82 24.42 12.95
C LEU A 169 -14.89 25.82 13.58
N ARG A 170 -16.08 26.23 14.04
CA ARG A 170 -16.26 27.51 14.75
C ARG A 170 -15.52 27.51 16.07
N ALA A 171 -15.60 26.44 16.87
CA ALA A 171 -14.86 26.36 18.13
C ALA A 171 -13.34 26.47 17.91
N THR A 172 -12.81 25.76 16.91
CA THR A 172 -11.40 25.80 16.54
C THR A 172 -10.99 27.18 16.02
N MET A 173 -11.81 27.80 15.18
CA MET A 173 -11.60 29.15 14.68
C MET A 173 -11.60 30.17 15.82
N VAL A 174 -12.55 30.10 16.77
CA VAL A 174 -12.59 31.00 17.93
C VAL A 174 -11.31 30.83 18.76
N ALA A 175 -10.93 29.61 19.09
CA ALA A 175 -9.73 29.31 19.86
C ALA A 175 -8.45 29.83 19.16
N ALA A 176 -8.37 29.69 17.83
CA ALA A 176 -7.23 30.20 17.06
C ALA A 176 -7.17 31.73 17.08
N VAL A 177 -8.29 32.43 16.89
CA VAL A 177 -8.34 33.90 16.97
C VAL A 177 -8.00 34.39 18.37
N ASP A 178 -8.52 33.72 19.41
CA ASP A 178 -8.24 34.06 20.81
C ASP A 178 -6.76 33.90 21.17
N ALA A 179 -6.12 32.82 20.73
CA ALA A 179 -4.69 32.61 20.94
C ALA A 179 -3.82 33.70 20.27
N ILE A 180 -4.23 34.17 19.10
CA ILE A 180 -3.53 35.26 18.38
C ILE A 180 -3.81 36.62 19.05
N ALA A 181 -5.05 36.86 19.48
CA ALA A 181 -5.45 38.05 20.21
C ALA A 181 -4.72 38.18 21.55
N GLU A 182 -4.53 37.08 22.28
CA GLU A 182 -3.80 37.08 23.56
C GLU A 182 -2.35 37.54 23.38
N GLN A 183 -1.67 37.12 22.31
CA GLN A 183 -0.32 37.60 21.97
C GLN A 183 -0.31 39.10 21.63
N GLY A 184 -1.40 39.58 21.02
CA GLY A 184 -1.60 40.97 20.64
C GLY A 184 -1.94 41.92 21.78
N ALA A 185 -2.46 41.41 22.89
CA ALA A 185 -2.97 42.22 23.99
C ALA A 185 -1.89 43.15 24.56
N PRO A 186 -2.17 44.45 24.74
CA PRO A 186 -1.25 45.38 25.39
C PRO A 186 -1.17 45.06 26.89
N GLU A 187 0.05 45.12 27.43
CA GLU A 187 0.29 44.98 28.87
C GLU A 187 0.29 46.38 29.51
N VAL A 188 -0.46 46.56 30.60
CA VAL A 188 -0.46 47.81 31.35
C VAL A 188 0.60 47.72 32.44
N ASP A 189 1.63 48.57 32.40
CA ASP A 189 2.56 48.73 33.53
C ASP A 189 2.12 49.94 34.39
N PRO A 190 1.46 49.71 35.54
CA PRO A 190 0.94 50.78 36.39
C PRO A 190 2.05 51.64 37.03
N ARG A 191 3.32 51.26 36.90
CA ARG A 191 4.46 51.99 37.48
C ARG A 191 4.92 53.15 36.58
N ILE A 192 4.55 53.14 35.30
CA ILE A 192 4.94 54.17 34.34
C ILE A 192 4.06 55.43 34.56
N ARG A 193 4.63 56.46 35.18
CA ARG A 193 3.95 57.75 35.45
C ARG A 193 4.06 58.77 34.32
N PHE A 194 5.10 58.65 33.49
CA PHE A 194 5.39 59.52 32.36
C PHE A 194 5.78 58.61 31.18
N ARG A 195 5.19 58.82 29.98
CA ARG A 195 5.24 58.00 28.73
C ARG A 195 4.01 57.09 28.50
N ASP A 196 4.11 56.16 27.55
CA ASP A 196 3.10 55.19 27.11
C ASP A 196 3.05 53.98 28.08
N PRO A 197 2.03 53.87 28.95
CA PRO A 197 1.91 52.77 29.92
C PRO A 197 1.46 51.44 29.31
N PHE A 198 1.05 51.44 28.03
CA PHE A 198 0.57 50.27 27.30
C PHE A 198 1.64 49.64 26.40
N ASN A 199 2.79 50.31 26.27
CA ASN A 199 3.91 49.89 25.43
C ASN A 199 3.49 49.58 23.98
N LEU A 200 2.56 50.36 23.42
CA LEU A 200 2.03 50.19 22.07
C LEU A 200 3.15 50.32 21.03
N ALA A 201 4.11 51.22 21.26
CA ALA A 201 5.27 51.37 20.38
C ALA A 201 6.02 50.05 20.14
N ARG A 202 6.10 49.18 21.16
CA ARG A 202 6.74 47.86 21.04
C ARG A 202 5.87 46.86 20.27
N LYS A 203 4.55 46.96 20.36
CA LYS A 203 3.61 46.13 19.59
C LYS A 203 3.61 46.46 18.08
N PHE A 204 4.06 47.66 17.70
CA PHE A 204 4.26 48.07 16.31
C PHE A 204 5.74 48.11 15.89
N GLU A 205 6.65 47.64 16.75
CA GLU A 205 8.08 47.65 16.45
C GLU A 205 8.39 46.67 15.32
N PHE A 206 8.93 47.17 14.22
CA PHE A 206 9.50 46.33 13.17
C PHE A 206 11.01 46.39 13.26
N ARG A 207 11.68 45.24 13.12
CA ARG A 207 13.13 45.18 13.07
C ARG A 207 13.57 44.90 11.65
N ARG A 208 14.47 45.74 11.16
CA ARG A 208 15.13 45.52 9.87
C ARG A 208 16.44 44.78 10.12
N HIS A 209 16.56 43.57 9.59
CA HIS A 209 17.81 42.81 9.59
C HIS A 209 18.36 42.76 8.17
N GLY A 210 19.30 43.66 7.86
CA GLY A 210 19.79 43.88 6.51
C GLY A 210 18.70 44.39 5.56
N ASN A 211 18.40 43.61 4.51
CA ASN A 211 17.32 43.90 3.56
C ASN A 211 16.00 43.20 3.87
N MET A 212 15.92 42.42 4.95
CA MET A 212 14.72 41.72 5.36
C MET A 212 14.04 42.47 6.50
N ALA A 213 12.74 42.71 6.36
CA ALA A 213 11.91 43.17 7.46
C ALA A 213 11.41 41.94 8.22
N ILE A 214 11.67 41.92 9.53
CA ILE A 214 11.26 40.85 10.44
C ILE A 214 10.32 41.50 11.46
N GLY A 215 9.06 41.04 11.48
CA GLY A 215 8.02 41.55 12.37
C GLY A 215 6.63 41.16 11.86
N ASP A 216 5.65 41.26 12.75
CA ASP A 216 4.23 40.99 12.47
C ASP A 216 3.47 42.25 12.05
N TYR A 217 4.13 43.42 12.02
CA TYR A 217 3.54 44.73 11.73
C TYR A 217 2.31 45.06 12.59
N GLY A 218 2.28 44.57 13.84
CA GLY A 218 1.15 44.74 14.74
C GLY A 218 -0.06 43.88 14.36
N ALA A 219 0.09 42.85 13.51
CA ALA A 219 -1.00 41.97 13.13
C ALA A 219 -1.69 41.35 14.35
N HIS A 220 -0.94 40.86 15.34
CA HIS A 220 -1.52 40.32 16.57
C HIS A 220 -2.32 41.39 17.33
N PHE A 221 -1.81 42.64 17.39
CA PHE A 221 -2.53 43.75 18.02
C PHE A 221 -3.85 44.06 17.31
N PHE A 222 -3.88 44.05 15.97
CA PHE A 222 -5.13 44.23 15.22
C PHE A 222 -6.10 43.07 15.41
N VAL A 223 -5.59 41.84 15.55
CA VAL A 223 -6.45 40.68 15.86
C VAL A 223 -7.02 40.79 17.27
N TRP A 224 -6.25 41.27 18.24
CA TRP A 224 -6.76 41.60 19.57
C TRP A 224 -7.85 42.66 19.51
N LEU A 225 -7.60 43.76 18.80
CA LEU A 225 -8.50 44.91 18.70
C LEU A 225 -9.81 44.57 17.96
N LEU A 226 -9.75 43.72 16.94
CA LEU A 226 -10.87 43.37 16.05
C LEU A 226 -11.31 41.90 16.22
N SER A 227 -11.05 41.30 17.39
CA SER A 227 -11.23 39.86 17.62
C SER A 227 -12.66 39.41 17.30
N ASP A 228 -13.66 40.16 17.76
CA ASP A 228 -15.07 39.84 17.58
C ASP A 228 -15.50 40.00 16.11
N GLU A 229 -15.10 41.07 15.42
CA GLU A 229 -15.39 41.27 13.99
C GLU A 229 -14.72 40.20 13.12
N ILE A 230 -13.50 39.80 13.46
CA ILE A 230 -12.77 38.74 12.76
C ILE A 230 -13.49 37.41 12.96
N LYS A 231 -13.84 37.03 14.19
CA LYS A 231 -14.61 35.81 14.48
C LYS A 231 -15.95 35.81 13.75
N GLN A 232 -16.68 36.92 13.75
CA GLN A 232 -17.95 37.04 13.04
C GLN A 232 -17.77 36.85 11.52
N LYS A 233 -16.79 37.52 10.92
CA LYS A 233 -16.52 37.42 9.47
C LYS A 233 -16.07 36.02 9.07
N LEU A 234 -15.16 35.42 9.83
CA LEU A 234 -14.69 34.05 9.57
C LEU A 234 -15.81 33.02 9.77
N SER A 235 -16.62 33.17 10.82
CA SER A 235 -17.76 32.28 11.06
C SER A 235 -18.80 32.31 9.93
N ALA A 236 -18.94 33.45 9.22
CA ALA A 236 -19.82 33.57 8.06
C ALA A 236 -19.27 32.88 6.79
N LEU A 237 -17.97 32.56 6.75
CA LEU A 237 -17.33 31.86 5.64
C LEU A 237 -17.36 30.33 5.79
N ILE A 238 -17.75 29.81 6.95
CA ILE A 238 -17.84 28.37 7.21
C ILE A 238 -19.20 27.87 6.67
N PRO A 239 -19.22 27.11 5.56
CA PRO A 239 -20.47 26.55 5.04
C PRO A 239 -20.98 25.44 5.96
N ASP A 240 -22.30 25.25 5.97
CA ASP A 240 -22.90 24.05 6.54
C ASP A 240 -22.82 22.92 5.51
N ASP A 241 -22.31 21.76 5.94
CA ASP A 241 -22.12 20.59 5.09
C ASP A 241 -22.89 19.41 5.69
N PRO A 242 -23.88 18.85 4.99
CA PRO A 242 -24.68 17.74 5.50
C PRO A 242 -23.88 16.45 5.73
N ASP A 243 -22.71 16.32 5.10
CA ASP A 243 -21.83 15.16 5.21
C ASP A 243 -20.71 15.37 6.25
N ALA A 244 -20.80 16.43 7.06
CA ALA A 244 -19.82 16.68 8.10
C ALA A 244 -19.89 15.66 9.24
N LEU A 245 -18.71 15.19 9.70
CA LEU A 245 -18.57 14.19 10.77
C LEU A 245 -17.63 14.69 11.85
N SER A 246 -18.07 14.60 13.12
CA SER A 246 -17.17 14.77 14.27
C SER A 246 -16.06 13.71 14.26
N ASP A 247 -14.97 13.95 15.00
CA ASP A 247 -13.85 13.00 15.06
C ASP A 247 -14.27 11.67 15.69
N GLU A 248 -15.17 11.69 16.67
CA GLU A 248 -15.75 10.50 17.29
C GLU A 248 -16.64 9.72 16.32
N GLU A 249 -17.52 10.40 15.57
CA GLU A 249 -18.37 9.77 14.55
C GLU A 249 -17.52 9.18 13.42
N ARG A 250 -16.53 9.94 12.93
CA ARG A 250 -15.59 9.49 11.90
C ARG A 250 -14.86 8.23 12.35
N THR A 251 -14.31 8.24 13.56
CA THR A 251 -13.60 7.08 14.13
C THR A 251 -14.53 5.87 14.26
N SER A 252 -15.75 6.08 14.77
CA SER A 252 -16.75 5.03 14.92
C SER A 252 -17.17 4.41 13.59
N ILE A 253 -17.45 5.24 12.57
CA ILE A 253 -17.83 4.78 11.24
C ILE A 253 -16.67 4.03 10.58
N LEU A 254 -15.45 4.55 10.66
CA LEU A 254 -14.26 3.88 10.11
C LEU A 254 -14.00 2.52 10.79
N GLN A 255 -14.22 2.42 12.10
CA GLN A 255 -14.13 1.15 12.81
C GLN A 255 -15.18 0.14 12.31
N GLN A 256 -16.44 0.57 12.16
CA GLN A 256 -17.51 -0.29 11.63
C GLN A 256 -17.24 -0.73 10.19
N LEU A 257 -16.71 0.17 9.35
CA LEU A 257 -16.32 -0.14 7.97
C LEU A 257 -15.15 -1.12 7.93
N ALA A 258 -14.15 -0.97 8.80
CA ALA A 258 -13.04 -1.92 8.92
C ALA A 258 -13.50 -3.32 9.34
N GLU A 259 -14.41 -3.41 10.31
CA GLU A 259 -15.02 -4.69 10.74
C GLU A 259 -15.83 -5.33 9.60
N ARG A 260 -16.64 -4.53 8.89
CA ARG A 260 -17.41 -4.99 7.72
C ARG A 260 -16.48 -5.47 6.61
N ARG A 261 -15.41 -4.73 6.32
CA ARG A 261 -14.39 -5.09 5.33
C ARG A 261 -13.76 -6.43 5.67
N LEU A 262 -13.28 -6.61 6.90
CA LEU A 262 -12.68 -7.87 7.35
C LEU A 262 -13.65 -9.06 7.23
N ASN A 263 -14.93 -8.86 7.57
CA ASN A 263 -15.94 -9.90 7.41
C ASN A 263 -16.18 -10.27 5.93
N LEU A 264 -16.25 -9.28 5.04
CA LEU A 264 -16.37 -9.52 3.59
C LEU A 264 -15.14 -10.27 3.05
N GLU A 265 -13.93 -9.92 3.50
CA GLU A 265 -12.71 -10.64 3.11
C GLU A 265 -12.70 -12.09 3.58
N ARG A 266 -13.21 -12.37 4.77
CA ARG A 266 -13.38 -13.74 5.26
C ARG A 266 -14.36 -14.54 4.39
N ILE A 267 -15.45 -13.91 3.94
CA ILE A 267 -16.42 -14.54 3.01
C ILE A 267 -15.75 -14.78 1.65
N GLU A 268 -15.00 -13.81 1.13
CA GLU A 268 -14.22 -13.96 -0.12
C GLU A 268 -13.28 -15.17 -0.03
N GLU A 269 -12.49 -15.26 1.05
CA GLU A 269 -11.54 -16.34 1.24
C GLU A 269 -12.23 -17.71 1.34
N ALA A 270 -13.35 -17.81 2.07
CA ALA A 270 -14.11 -19.05 2.16
C ALA A 270 -14.65 -19.49 0.79
N LEU A 271 -15.08 -18.55 -0.06
CA LEU A 271 -15.49 -18.84 -1.45
C LEU A 271 -14.30 -19.28 -2.32
N ILE A 272 -13.12 -18.66 -2.15
CA ILE A 272 -11.89 -19.06 -2.85
C ILE A 272 -11.47 -20.48 -2.45
N GLU A 273 -11.56 -20.83 -1.17
CA GLU A 273 -11.25 -22.18 -0.70
C GLU A 273 -12.25 -23.22 -1.22
N ALA A 274 -13.55 -22.91 -1.23
CA ALA A 274 -14.55 -23.77 -1.83
C ALA A 274 -14.30 -24.00 -3.33
N ALA A 275 -14.02 -22.94 -4.09
CA ALA A 275 -13.68 -23.06 -5.50
C ALA A 275 -12.40 -23.87 -5.72
N SER A 276 -11.38 -23.69 -4.87
CA SER A 276 -10.15 -24.47 -4.94
C SER A 276 -10.38 -25.96 -4.65
N ALA A 277 -11.31 -26.30 -3.76
CA ALA A 277 -11.69 -27.69 -3.49
C ALA A 277 -12.40 -28.35 -4.70
N GLU A 278 -13.07 -27.55 -5.52
CA GLU A 278 -13.68 -27.96 -6.79
C GLU A 278 -12.70 -27.93 -7.99
N GLY A 279 -11.40 -27.66 -7.75
CA GLY A 279 -10.39 -27.57 -8.80
C GLY A 279 -10.40 -26.27 -9.59
N ARG A 280 -11.17 -25.26 -9.16
CA ARG A 280 -11.19 -23.92 -9.77
C ARG A 280 -10.20 -23.00 -9.06
N ALA A 281 -9.20 -22.54 -9.80
CA ALA A 281 -8.21 -21.60 -9.27
C ALA A 281 -8.73 -20.15 -9.36
N ILE A 282 -9.09 -19.57 -8.22
CA ILE A 282 -9.42 -18.14 -8.11
C ILE A 282 -8.24 -17.40 -7.47
N PRO A 283 -7.68 -16.36 -8.12
CA PRO A 283 -6.59 -15.59 -7.54
C PRO A 283 -7.08 -14.79 -6.32
N ARG A 284 -6.30 -14.82 -5.24
CA ARG A 284 -6.51 -13.97 -4.06
C ARG A 284 -6.12 -12.52 -4.37
N ARG A 285 -6.75 -11.57 -3.70
CA ARG A 285 -6.35 -10.16 -3.81
C ARG A 285 -5.03 -9.93 -3.07
N PRO A 286 -4.11 -9.11 -3.63
CA PRO A 286 -2.81 -8.85 -3.01
C PRO A 286 -2.90 -7.99 -1.74
N ASP A 287 -4.03 -7.33 -1.51
CA ASP A 287 -4.31 -6.44 -0.37
C ASP A 287 -5.22 -7.09 0.70
N ALA A 288 -5.66 -8.34 0.51
CA ALA A 288 -6.51 -9.03 1.47
C ALA A 288 -5.84 -9.14 2.85
N SER A 289 -6.61 -9.01 3.93
CA SER A 289 -6.12 -9.15 5.31
C SER A 289 -5.59 -10.57 5.58
N VAL A 290 -4.45 -10.64 6.26
CA VAL A 290 -3.87 -11.92 6.72
C VAL A 290 -4.82 -12.64 7.67
N GLU A 291 -5.57 -11.91 8.49
CA GLU A 291 -6.57 -12.50 9.39
C GLU A 291 -7.69 -13.21 8.61
N ALA A 292 -8.18 -12.58 7.55
CA ALA A 292 -9.18 -13.17 6.67
C ALA A 292 -8.63 -14.39 5.93
N ILE A 293 -7.43 -14.27 5.36
CA ILE A 293 -6.76 -15.36 4.65
C ILE A 293 -6.56 -16.57 5.56
N LEU A 294 -6.11 -16.37 6.80
CA LEU A 294 -5.85 -17.47 7.72
C LEU A 294 -7.09 -17.95 8.48
N GLY A 295 -8.23 -17.24 8.38
CA GLY A 295 -9.45 -17.57 9.12
C GLY A 295 -9.26 -17.41 10.62
N ILE A 296 -8.59 -16.33 11.05
CA ILE A 296 -8.26 -16.08 12.46
C ILE A 296 -8.71 -14.69 12.91
N GLU A 297 -8.70 -14.47 14.22
CA GLU A 297 -8.78 -13.16 14.88
C GLU A 297 -7.75 -13.07 16.01
N VAL A 298 -7.39 -11.83 16.34
CA VAL A 298 -6.44 -11.52 17.42
C VAL A 298 -7.21 -11.18 18.70
N LEU A 299 -6.98 -11.94 19.77
CA LEU A 299 -7.55 -11.69 21.09
C LEU A 299 -6.65 -10.74 21.90
N GLY A 300 -7.26 -9.73 22.52
CA GLY A 300 -6.57 -8.84 23.49
C GLY A 300 -5.94 -7.57 22.89
N MET A 301 -6.32 -7.15 21.68
CA MET A 301 -5.91 -5.88 21.06
C MET A 301 -7.02 -4.79 21.10
N ARG A 302 -7.99 -4.90 22.02
CA ARG A 302 -9.03 -3.88 22.21
C ARG A 302 -8.66 -2.94 23.35
#